data_AF-A0A9D4PG80-F1
#
_entry.id   AF-A0A9D4PG80-F1
#
_cell.length_a   1.000
_cell.length_b   1.000
_cell.length_c   1.000
_cell.angle_alpha   90.00
_cell.angle_beta   90.00
_cell.angle_gamma   90.00
#
_symmetry.space_group_name_H-M   'P 1'
#
loop_
_entity.id
_entity.type
_entity.pdbx_description
1 polymer ?
#
loop_
_entity_poly.entity_id
_entity_poly.type
_entity_poly.pdbx_seq_one_letter_code
_entity_poly.pdbx_strand_id
1 'polypeptide(L)'
;MKAIVALRLSCALTVAQLVSGTGQQRLVAVSLDVRENKLVAHNDSSAKDIIAVCAFSDSRLDFGWASVFVKTDGRYKDSQQAFAAGYAEGSATSLMTDQHYANMYAHYCDPDPTFCTRLFTFYKANLQSLLENAVQYGYKDPFWHQAFSRSSLQVELAVLQISGMQRGLTGATTIRYDPYEIPTDFERLVLLNLRKDLGDLEWAFGMRGTKAPRDLGVAFFKTTTGNAEAIAAHVSWGHYGGMNKLLKKYVFNYKLLAGSGQPVPATAVTFSGYPGSVSSGDDFFLTSTNLAVLGTGVRNQNSDLWSRLTSNNTVPSAFRSLAASRLARSAKEWIHTYSRGSAGTYVQ
;
A
#
# COMPACT_ATOMS: atom_id res chain seq x y z
N MET A 1 36.45 13.29 -4.83
CA MET A 1 35.64 12.33 -5.62
C MET A 1 34.53 11.80 -4.71
N LYS A 2 33.25 11.97 -5.06
CA LYS A 2 32.12 11.31 -4.38
C LYS A 2 31.40 10.46 -5.42
N ALA A 3 31.23 9.17 -5.14
CA ALA A 3 30.61 8.25 -6.09
C ALA A 3 29.12 8.53 -6.21
N ILE A 4 28.69 9.02 -7.37
CA ILE A 4 27.28 9.02 -7.76
C ILE A 4 26.98 7.59 -8.20
N VAL A 5 26.26 6.84 -7.38
CA VAL A 5 25.78 5.50 -7.75
C VAL A 5 24.64 5.68 -8.76
N ALA A 6 24.98 5.69 -10.04
CA ALA A 6 24.00 5.67 -11.11
C ALA A 6 23.32 4.30 -11.15
N LEU A 7 22.09 4.22 -10.61
CA LEU A 7 21.24 3.05 -10.77
C LEU A 7 20.84 2.92 -12.25
N ARG A 8 21.60 2.12 -13.02
CA ARG A 8 21.19 1.74 -14.38
C ARG A 8 19.90 0.92 -14.30
N LEU A 9 18.93 1.21 -15.18
CA LEU A 9 17.73 0.38 -15.34
C LEU A 9 18.10 -0.99 -15.94
N SER A 10 18.50 -1.92 -15.09
CA SER A 10 18.44 -3.36 -15.36
C SER A 10 17.33 -3.95 -14.48
N CYS A 11 16.20 -4.34 -15.10
CA CYS A 11 15.00 -4.84 -14.43
C CYS A 11 15.15 -6.28 -13.89
N ALA A 12 16.32 -6.60 -13.33
CA ALA A 12 16.75 -7.94 -12.96
C ALA A 12 17.50 -7.99 -11.61
N LEU A 13 17.19 -7.08 -10.68
CA LEU A 13 17.56 -7.28 -9.27
C LEU A 13 16.84 -8.52 -8.73
N THR A 14 17.59 -9.61 -8.64
CA THR A 14 17.20 -10.84 -7.94
C THR A 14 17.18 -10.60 -6.43
N VAL A 15 16.50 -11.47 -5.69
CA VAL A 15 16.38 -11.35 -4.21
C VAL A 15 17.76 -11.20 -3.56
N ALA A 16 18.77 -11.94 -4.03
CA ALA A 16 20.14 -11.88 -3.51
C ALA A 16 20.82 -10.50 -3.64
N GLN A 17 20.46 -9.67 -4.63
CA GLN A 17 21.09 -8.36 -4.85
C GLN A 17 20.48 -7.23 -4.01
N LEU A 18 19.30 -7.44 -3.41
CA LEU A 18 18.72 -6.55 -2.40
C LEU A 18 19.22 -6.86 -0.98
N VAL A 19 20.07 -7.89 -0.84
CA VAL A 19 20.43 -8.56 0.42
C VAL A 19 21.93 -8.38 0.74
N SER A 20 22.61 -7.46 0.06
CA SER A 20 24.04 -7.17 0.29
C SER A 20 24.32 -6.04 1.30
N GLY A 21 23.34 -5.67 2.13
CA GLY A 21 23.49 -4.65 3.18
C GLY A 21 23.87 -5.24 4.54
N THR A 22 24.65 -4.48 5.31
CA THR A 22 25.09 -4.75 6.70
C THR A 22 23.98 -4.75 7.74
N GLY A 23 22.78 -4.28 7.37
CA GLY A 23 21.61 -4.18 8.21
C GLY A 23 21.00 -5.52 8.65
N GLN A 24 20.12 -5.49 9.65
CA GLN A 24 19.39 -6.68 10.11
C GLN A 24 18.52 -7.23 8.97
N GLN A 25 18.71 -8.51 8.62
CA GLN A 25 17.97 -9.16 7.55
C GLN A 25 16.93 -10.13 8.11
N ARG A 26 15.75 -10.18 7.49
CA ARG A 26 14.70 -11.13 7.84
C ARG A 26 13.97 -11.61 6.59
N LEU A 27 13.92 -12.92 6.41
CA LEU A 27 13.08 -13.57 5.42
C LEU A 27 11.84 -14.13 6.13
N VAL A 28 10.66 -13.91 5.55
CA VAL A 28 9.42 -14.58 5.95
C VAL A 28 8.78 -15.16 4.71
N ALA A 29 8.75 -16.49 4.61
CA ALA A 29 7.94 -17.18 3.60
C ALA A 29 6.64 -17.66 4.23
N VAL A 30 5.54 -17.60 3.49
CA VAL A 30 4.22 -18.05 3.93
C VAL A 30 3.77 -19.21 3.05
N SER A 31 3.48 -20.36 3.64
CA SER A 31 2.83 -21.49 2.97
C SER A 31 1.32 -21.51 3.24
N LEU A 32 0.54 -22.09 2.33
CA LEU A 32 -0.89 -22.35 2.53
C LEU A 32 -1.15 -23.86 2.66
N ASP A 33 -1.60 -24.30 3.84
CA ASP A 33 -2.28 -25.60 3.97
C ASP A 33 -3.72 -25.45 3.44
N VAL A 34 -3.97 -26.05 2.29
CA VAL A 34 -5.28 -26.02 1.61
C VAL A 34 -6.33 -26.90 2.30
N ARG A 35 -5.91 -27.93 3.05
CA ARG A 35 -6.82 -28.86 3.76
C ARG A 35 -7.36 -28.23 5.03
N GLU A 36 -6.49 -27.58 5.79
CA GLU A 36 -6.85 -26.92 7.06
C GLU A 36 -7.22 -25.44 6.87
N ASN A 37 -7.01 -24.89 5.67
CA ASN A 37 -7.18 -23.48 5.34
C ASN A 37 -6.37 -22.56 6.28
N LYS A 38 -5.10 -22.91 6.48
CA LYS A 38 -4.15 -22.22 7.37
C LYS A 38 -2.97 -21.64 6.59
N LEU A 39 -2.58 -20.43 6.93
CA LEU A 39 -1.31 -19.83 6.51
C LEU A 39 -0.27 -20.04 7.61
N VAL A 40 0.91 -20.52 7.24
CA VAL A 40 2.04 -20.77 8.15
C VAL A 40 3.22 -19.92 7.72
N ALA A 41 3.81 -19.17 8.65
CA ALA A 41 4.99 -18.34 8.42
C ALA A 41 6.27 -19.08 8.80
N HIS A 42 7.25 -19.04 7.90
CA HIS A 42 8.56 -19.71 8.00
C HIS A 42 9.67 -18.67 7.89
N ASN A 43 10.80 -18.90 8.57
CA ASN A 43 11.97 -18.01 8.53
C ASN A 43 12.89 -18.26 7.33
N ASP A 44 12.58 -19.27 6.50
CA ASP A 44 13.28 -19.60 5.27
C ASP A 44 12.27 -19.95 4.15
N SER A 45 12.76 -20.31 2.96
CA SER A 45 11.94 -20.66 1.79
C SER A 45 12.00 -22.15 1.40
N SER A 46 12.37 -23.03 2.33
CA SER A 46 12.48 -24.49 2.13
C SER A 46 11.15 -25.22 2.18
N ALA A 47 10.13 -24.63 2.83
CA ALA A 47 8.81 -25.21 2.93
C ALA A 47 8.15 -25.36 1.54
N LYS A 48 7.27 -26.36 1.41
CA LYS A 48 6.43 -26.54 0.21
C LYS A 48 5.26 -25.55 0.23
N ASP A 49 4.65 -25.38 -0.93
CA ASP A 49 3.39 -24.63 -1.09
C ASP A 49 3.45 -23.18 -0.56
N ILE A 50 4.62 -22.55 -0.73
CA ILE A 50 4.85 -21.12 -0.52
C ILE A 50 3.97 -20.31 -1.48
N ILE A 51 3.14 -19.46 -0.90
CA ILE A 51 2.23 -18.54 -1.59
C ILE A 51 2.78 -17.10 -1.60
N ALA A 52 3.57 -16.70 -0.59
CA ALA A 52 4.21 -15.39 -0.53
C ALA A 52 5.57 -15.45 0.16
N VAL A 53 6.48 -14.54 -0.20
CA VAL A 53 7.77 -14.35 0.46
C VAL A 53 8.00 -12.85 0.64
N CYS A 54 8.33 -12.43 1.86
CA CYS A 54 8.83 -11.10 2.19
C CYS A 54 10.30 -11.20 2.60
N ALA A 55 11.17 -10.41 1.95
CA ALA A 55 12.53 -10.16 2.39
C ALA A 55 12.63 -8.71 2.89
N PHE A 56 13.02 -8.56 4.15
CA PHE A 56 13.23 -7.28 4.83
C PHE A 56 14.71 -7.09 5.16
N SER A 57 15.21 -5.87 4.95
CA SER A 57 16.55 -5.45 5.38
C SER A 57 16.47 -4.08 6.05
N ASP A 58 16.85 -4.01 7.32
CA ASP A 58 16.91 -2.76 8.08
C ASP A 58 18.30 -2.13 8.00
N SER A 59 18.49 -1.23 7.03
CA SER A 59 19.71 -0.43 6.88
C SER A 59 19.50 1.05 7.23
N ARG A 60 18.51 1.35 8.11
CA ARG A 60 18.20 2.72 8.55
C ARG A 60 19.39 3.45 9.17
N LEU A 61 20.25 2.74 9.91
CA LEU A 61 21.42 3.33 10.55
C LEU A 61 22.54 3.68 9.55
N ASP A 62 22.60 2.97 8.42
CA ASP A 62 23.63 3.15 7.38
C ASP A 62 23.18 4.18 6.32
N PHE A 63 21.91 4.13 5.89
CA PHE A 63 21.41 4.89 4.73
C PHE A 63 20.13 5.71 4.99
N GLY A 64 19.54 5.64 6.19
CA GLY A 64 18.25 6.29 6.51
C GLY A 64 17.01 5.58 5.94
N TRP A 65 17.19 4.43 5.29
CA TRP A 65 16.12 3.63 4.69
C TRP A 65 16.23 2.16 5.12
N ALA A 66 15.09 1.51 5.32
CA ALA A 66 15.01 0.06 5.25
C ALA A 66 14.33 -0.35 3.93
N SER A 67 14.41 -1.62 3.55
CA SER A 67 13.83 -2.12 2.30
C SER A 67 12.97 -3.37 2.51
N VAL A 68 11.86 -3.44 1.76
CA VAL A 68 10.95 -4.60 1.73
C VAL A 68 10.79 -5.06 0.29
N PHE A 69 11.04 -6.34 0.05
CA PHE A 69 10.70 -7.03 -1.20
C PHE A 69 9.64 -8.10 -0.91
N VAL A 70 8.46 -8.00 -1.53
CA VAL A 70 7.42 -9.03 -1.41
C VAL A 70 7.12 -9.64 -2.78
N LYS A 71 7.10 -10.97 -2.86
CA LYS A 71 6.72 -11.73 -4.05
C LYS A 71 5.62 -12.74 -3.71
N THR A 72 4.62 -12.86 -4.57
CA THR A 72 3.58 -13.92 -4.46
C THR A 72 3.73 -15.00 -5.53
N ASP A 73 3.07 -16.14 -5.35
CA ASP A 73 3.00 -17.22 -6.33
C ASP A 73 1.64 -17.21 -7.06
N GLY A 74 1.68 -17.11 -8.39
CA GLY A 74 0.51 -17.03 -9.26
C GLY A 74 -0.28 -18.32 -9.46
N ARG A 75 0.11 -19.43 -8.80
CA ARG A 75 -0.66 -20.68 -8.71
C ARG A 75 -1.85 -20.58 -7.75
N TYR A 76 -1.84 -19.62 -6.82
CA TYR A 76 -2.89 -19.40 -5.83
C TYR A 76 -3.86 -18.29 -6.25
N LYS A 77 -5.04 -18.23 -5.63
CA LYS A 77 -6.02 -17.16 -5.88
C LYS A 77 -5.44 -15.81 -5.46
N ASP A 78 -5.78 -14.75 -6.19
CA ASP A 78 -5.31 -13.38 -5.90
C ASP A 78 -5.62 -12.94 -4.45
N SER A 79 -6.78 -13.35 -3.91
CA SER A 79 -7.17 -13.08 -2.52
C SER A 79 -6.23 -13.75 -1.50
N GLN A 80 -5.83 -15.00 -1.76
CA GLN A 80 -4.90 -15.75 -0.92
C GLN A 80 -3.49 -15.15 -1.04
N GLN A 81 -3.08 -14.78 -2.26
CA GLN A 81 -1.81 -14.08 -2.51
C GLN A 81 -1.75 -12.75 -1.76
N ALA A 82 -2.82 -11.95 -1.78
CA ALA A 82 -2.89 -10.66 -1.09
C ALA A 82 -2.80 -10.80 0.44
N PHE A 83 -3.60 -11.69 1.03
CA PHE A 83 -3.54 -11.98 2.47
C PHE A 83 -2.14 -12.47 2.86
N ALA A 84 -1.58 -13.44 2.14
CA ALA A 84 -0.26 -13.99 2.44
C ALA A 84 0.87 -12.96 2.25
N ALA A 85 0.80 -12.08 1.25
CA ALA A 85 1.74 -10.97 1.05
C ALA A 85 1.71 -10.00 2.23
N GLY A 86 0.50 -9.63 2.68
CA GLY A 86 0.28 -8.87 3.89
C GLY A 86 0.91 -9.52 5.10
N TYR A 87 0.56 -10.78 5.36
CA TYR A 87 1.03 -11.58 6.50
C TYR A 87 2.56 -11.68 6.53
N ALA A 88 3.19 -11.99 5.40
CA ALA A 88 4.64 -12.03 5.28
C ALA A 88 5.29 -10.68 5.61
N GLU A 89 4.73 -9.56 5.11
CA GLU A 89 5.26 -8.21 5.39
C GLU A 89 5.05 -7.80 6.85
N GLY A 90 3.85 -8.00 7.40
CA GLY A 90 3.55 -7.68 8.80
C GLY A 90 4.44 -8.46 9.77
N SER A 91 4.62 -9.77 9.54
CA SER A 91 5.53 -10.59 10.34
C SER A 91 6.99 -10.16 10.19
N ALA A 92 7.44 -9.78 8.98
CA ALA A 92 8.81 -9.33 8.76
C ALA A 92 9.11 -7.96 9.40
N THR A 93 8.13 -7.05 9.40
CA THR A 93 8.30 -5.62 9.73
C THR A 93 7.63 -5.17 11.04
N SER A 94 7.18 -6.11 11.88
CA SER A 94 6.35 -5.83 13.08
C SER A 94 6.93 -4.74 13.98
N LEU A 95 8.17 -4.91 14.47
CA LEU A 95 8.86 -3.94 15.32
C LEU A 95 8.93 -2.54 14.69
N MET A 96 9.24 -2.45 13.39
CA MET A 96 9.34 -1.16 12.69
C MET A 96 7.95 -0.52 12.49
N THR A 97 6.90 -1.33 12.40
CA THR A 97 5.50 -0.90 12.29
C THR A 97 4.93 -0.43 13.63
N ASP A 98 5.35 -1.04 14.76
CA ASP A 98 5.05 -0.55 16.10
C ASP A 98 5.78 0.78 16.37
N GLN A 99 7.08 0.86 16.05
CA GLN A 99 7.85 2.11 16.13
C GLN A 99 7.23 3.25 15.29
N HIS A 100 6.82 2.96 14.04
CA HIS A 100 6.22 3.98 13.18
C HIS A 100 4.84 4.43 13.70
N TYR A 101 4.01 3.49 14.18
CA TYR A 101 2.72 3.83 14.79
C TYR A 101 2.89 4.68 16.06
N ALA A 102 3.82 4.31 16.94
CA ALA A 102 4.14 5.08 18.14
C ALA A 102 4.58 6.52 17.81
N ASN A 103 5.46 6.69 16.83
CA ASN A 103 5.99 7.99 16.41
C ASN A 103 4.97 8.92 15.73
N MET A 104 3.91 8.36 15.13
CA MET A 104 2.98 9.12 14.28
C MET A 104 1.56 9.23 14.84
N TYR A 105 1.09 8.21 15.56
CA TYR A 105 -0.35 7.97 15.73
C TYR A 105 -0.80 7.61 17.15
N ALA A 106 0.11 7.24 18.06
CA ALA A 106 -0.24 6.84 19.43
C ALA A 106 -1.09 7.88 20.20
N HIS A 107 -0.93 9.17 19.89
CA HIS A 107 -1.65 10.29 20.51
C HIS A 107 -2.56 11.06 19.53
N TYR A 108 -2.85 10.48 18.35
CA TYR A 108 -3.58 11.19 17.29
C TYR A 108 -5.02 11.57 17.69
N CYS A 109 -5.68 10.72 18.50
CA CYS A 109 -7.06 10.93 18.92
C CYS A 109 -7.21 11.70 20.24
N ASP A 110 -6.14 11.87 21.01
CA ASP A 110 -6.17 12.52 22.33
C ASP A 110 -6.75 13.96 22.29
N PRO A 111 -6.49 14.81 21.27
CA PRO A 111 -7.03 16.17 21.23
C PRO A 111 -8.53 16.25 20.91
N ASP A 112 -9.09 15.27 20.18
CA ASP A 112 -10.51 15.23 19.80
C ASP A 112 -11.00 13.78 19.60
N PRO A 113 -11.31 13.05 20.69
CA PRO A 113 -11.81 11.68 20.60
C PRO A 113 -13.15 11.58 19.85
N THR A 114 -13.96 12.65 19.88
CA THR A 114 -15.24 12.70 19.16
C THR A 114 -15.02 12.80 17.65
N PHE A 115 -13.98 13.52 17.18
CA PHE A 115 -13.55 13.47 15.78
C PHE A 115 -13.11 12.06 15.38
N CYS A 116 -12.26 11.39 16.16
CA CYS A 116 -11.86 10.01 15.84
C CYS A 116 -13.06 9.04 15.79
N THR A 117 -14.03 9.19 16.69
CA THR A 117 -15.29 8.42 16.64
C THR A 117 -16.02 8.62 15.31
N ARG A 118 -16.15 9.87 14.83
CA ARG A 118 -16.76 10.18 13.52
C ARG A 118 -15.94 9.60 12.37
N LEU A 119 -14.62 9.79 12.40
CA LEU A 119 -13.66 9.33 11.39
C LEU A 119 -13.71 7.80 11.19
N PHE A 120 -13.59 7.03 12.27
CA PHE A 120 -13.61 5.57 12.18
C PHE A 120 -15.01 5.02 11.88
N THR A 121 -16.08 5.70 12.29
CA THR A 121 -17.46 5.34 11.89
C THR A 121 -17.65 5.55 10.38
N PHE A 122 -17.23 6.71 9.85
CA PHE A 122 -17.24 6.99 8.42
C PHE A 122 -16.44 5.94 7.64
N TYR A 123 -15.23 5.62 8.10
CA TYR A 123 -14.39 4.66 7.41
C TYR A 123 -14.88 3.20 7.53
N LYS A 124 -15.53 2.79 8.62
CA LYS A 124 -16.16 1.45 8.72
C LYS A 124 -17.29 1.32 7.70
N ALA A 125 -18.16 2.32 7.60
CA ALA A 125 -19.22 2.37 6.60
C ALA A 125 -18.66 2.48 5.16
N ASN A 126 -17.55 3.21 4.98
CA ASN A 126 -16.87 3.33 3.70
C ASN A 126 -16.29 1.99 3.27
N LEU A 127 -15.55 1.32 4.15
CA LEU A 127 -15.01 0.00 3.88
C LEU A 127 -16.14 -0.96 3.49
N GLN A 128 -17.22 -1.04 4.28
CA GLN A 128 -18.37 -1.90 3.96
C GLN A 128 -18.93 -1.61 2.56
N SER A 129 -19.19 -0.35 2.21
CA SER A 129 -19.70 0.00 0.87
C SER A 129 -18.68 -0.28 -0.25
N LEU A 130 -17.38 -0.15 0.06
CA LEU A 130 -16.30 -0.59 -0.83
C LEU A 130 -16.21 -2.10 -0.97
N LEU A 131 -16.72 -2.91 -0.02
CA LEU A 131 -16.85 -4.37 -0.13
C LEU A 131 -18.13 -4.77 -0.89
N GLU A 132 -19.19 -3.97 -0.80
CA GLU A 132 -20.47 -4.20 -1.51
C GLU A 132 -20.37 -3.87 -3.02
N ASN A 133 -19.82 -2.70 -3.39
CA ASN A 133 -19.67 -2.26 -4.78
C ASN A 133 -18.80 -3.23 -5.60
N ALA A 134 -17.60 -3.42 -5.10
CA ALA A 134 -16.84 -4.66 -5.16
C ALA A 134 -17.66 -5.92 -5.52
N VAL A 135 -18.39 -6.53 -4.56
CA VAL A 135 -19.24 -7.72 -4.78
C VAL A 135 -20.12 -7.57 -6.01
N GLN A 136 -20.68 -6.38 -6.24
CA GLN A 136 -21.55 -6.12 -7.38
C GLN A 136 -20.84 -6.09 -8.75
N TYR A 137 -19.63 -5.52 -8.85
CA TYR A 137 -19.03 -5.10 -10.13
C TYR A 137 -17.73 -5.81 -10.54
N GLY A 138 -16.96 -6.38 -9.61
CA GLY A 138 -15.55 -6.73 -9.86
C GLY A 138 -15.24 -7.79 -10.93
N TYR A 139 -16.20 -8.61 -11.33
CA TYR A 139 -16.06 -9.55 -12.46
C TYR A 139 -16.18 -8.90 -13.83
N LYS A 140 -16.70 -7.66 -13.90
CA LYS A 140 -16.90 -6.90 -15.12
C LYS A 140 -15.87 -5.78 -15.30
N ASP A 141 -15.18 -5.39 -14.22
CA ASP A 141 -14.42 -4.16 -14.17
C ASP A 141 -13.08 -4.37 -13.43
N PRO A 142 -11.93 -4.24 -14.11
CA PRO A 142 -10.61 -4.42 -13.50
C PRO A 142 -10.26 -3.44 -12.38
N PHE A 143 -10.80 -2.22 -12.37
CA PHE A 143 -10.62 -1.31 -11.23
C PHE A 143 -11.28 -1.91 -10.00
N TRP A 144 -12.51 -2.39 -10.18
CA TRP A 144 -13.14 -3.14 -9.13
C TRP A 144 -12.37 -4.44 -8.85
N HIS A 145 -11.79 -5.20 -9.80
CA HIS A 145 -10.89 -6.36 -9.49
C HIS A 145 -9.69 -6.03 -8.62
N GLN A 146 -8.94 -4.98 -8.94
CA GLN A 146 -7.84 -4.55 -8.08
C GLN A 146 -8.31 -4.01 -6.72
N ALA A 147 -9.62 -3.89 -6.52
CA ALA A 147 -10.29 -3.74 -5.23
C ALA A 147 -11.10 -4.99 -4.74
N PHE A 148 -11.46 -5.97 -5.60
CA PHE A 148 -12.47 -7.07 -5.44
C PHE A 148 -12.85 -7.80 -6.76
N SER A 149 -13.05 -9.15 -6.85
CA SER A 149 -13.81 -9.73 -8.00
C SER A 149 -14.69 -10.98 -7.76
N ARG A 150 -15.68 -11.19 -8.64
CA ARG A 150 -16.95 -11.92 -8.38
C ARG A 150 -17.00 -13.36 -8.92
N SER A 151 -16.10 -14.22 -8.46
CA SER A 151 -16.18 -15.68 -8.70
C SER A 151 -15.56 -16.44 -7.54
N SER A 152 -16.40 -17.05 -6.69
CA SER A 152 -16.15 -17.22 -5.24
C SER A 152 -16.05 -15.85 -4.55
N LEU A 153 -16.73 -15.69 -3.41
CA LEU A 153 -16.63 -14.49 -2.59
C LEU A 153 -15.14 -14.15 -2.33
N GLN A 154 -14.66 -13.02 -2.84
CA GLN A 154 -13.27 -12.58 -2.73
C GLN A 154 -13.25 -11.07 -2.72
N VAL A 155 -13.05 -10.52 -1.52
CA VAL A 155 -13.07 -9.08 -1.34
C VAL A 155 -11.69 -8.48 -1.58
N GLU A 156 -11.53 -7.18 -1.31
CA GLU A 156 -10.39 -6.74 -0.52
C GLU A 156 -8.98 -6.82 -1.18
N LEU A 157 -8.75 -6.67 -2.50
CA LEU A 157 -7.39 -6.77 -3.11
C LEU A 157 -6.36 -5.64 -2.79
N ALA A 158 -6.62 -4.89 -1.73
CA ALA A 158 -5.69 -4.09 -0.94
C ALA A 158 -5.97 -4.25 0.56
N VAL A 159 -7.24 -4.38 0.95
CA VAL A 159 -7.68 -4.58 2.32
C VAL A 159 -7.20 -5.94 2.89
N LEU A 160 -7.25 -7.06 2.16
CA LEU A 160 -6.70 -8.38 2.54
C LEU A 160 -5.20 -8.29 2.78
N GLN A 161 -4.49 -7.47 2.00
CA GLN A 161 -3.08 -7.22 2.23
C GLN A 161 -2.88 -6.50 3.57
N ILE A 162 -3.83 -5.67 4.02
CA ILE A 162 -3.78 -5.07 5.35
C ILE A 162 -4.30 -6.03 6.44
N SER A 163 -5.33 -6.86 6.19
CA SER A 163 -5.81 -7.90 7.12
C SER A 163 -4.74 -8.93 7.41
N GLY A 164 -4.08 -9.43 6.36
CA GLY A 164 -2.89 -10.26 6.47
C GLY A 164 -1.78 -9.54 7.23
N MET A 165 -1.48 -8.27 6.90
CA MET A 165 -0.46 -7.50 7.60
C MET A 165 -0.76 -7.40 9.10
N GLN A 166 -1.99 -7.07 9.48
CA GLN A 166 -2.44 -7.06 10.87
C GLN A 166 -2.20 -8.42 11.55
N ARG A 167 -2.58 -9.54 10.92
CA ARG A 167 -2.26 -10.88 11.44
C ARG A 167 -0.76 -11.08 11.63
N GLY A 168 0.06 -10.57 10.71
CA GLY A 168 1.51 -10.64 10.80
C GLY A 168 2.09 -9.85 11.97
N LEU A 169 1.50 -8.69 12.28
CA LEU A 169 1.87 -7.87 13.45
C LEU A 169 1.61 -8.58 14.79
N THR A 170 0.67 -9.53 14.86
CA THR A 170 0.41 -10.30 16.10
C THR A 170 1.55 -11.24 16.52
N GLY A 171 2.51 -11.51 15.63
CA GLY A 171 3.58 -12.47 15.86
C GLY A 171 3.16 -13.94 15.81
N ALA A 172 1.88 -14.24 15.58
CA ALA A 172 1.43 -15.61 15.33
C ALA A 172 2.15 -16.22 14.11
N THR A 173 2.65 -17.45 14.24
CA THR A 173 3.33 -18.18 13.16
C THR A 173 2.38 -19.05 12.33
N THR A 174 1.17 -19.29 12.82
CA THR A 174 0.10 -20.02 12.12
C THR A 174 -1.22 -19.30 12.35
N ILE A 175 -1.94 -19.02 11.27
CA ILE A 175 -3.23 -18.34 11.28
C ILE A 175 -4.21 -19.06 10.35
N ARG A 176 -5.51 -18.90 10.59
CA ARG A 176 -6.54 -19.33 9.63
C ARG A 176 -6.65 -18.27 8.53
N TYR A 177 -6.70 -18.69 7.26
CA TYR A 177 -7.03 -17.78 6.17
C TYR A 177 -8.53 -17.45 6.20
N ASP A 178 -8.88 -16.17 6.19
CA ASP A 178 -10.27 -15.72 6.09
C ASP A 178 -10.40 -14.71 4.93
N PRO A 179 -11.12 -15.07 3.83
CA PRO A 179 -11.35 -14.19 2.68
C PRO A 179 -12.38 -13.07 2.90
N TYR A 180 -12.88 -12.88 4.13
CA TYR A 180 -13.77 -11.76 4.53
C TYR A 180 -13.24 -11.02 5.77
N GLU A 181 -11.96 -11.17 6.10
CA GLU A 181 -11.41 -10.59 7.34
C GLU A 181 -11.32 -9.07 7.23
N ILE A 182 -12.31 -8.39 7.83
CA ILE A 182 -12.20 -6.96 8.14
C ILE A 182 -11.19 -6.80 9.29
N PRO A 183 -10.16 -5.95 9.13
CA PRO A 183 -9.15 -5.73 10.17
C PRO A 183 -9.76 -5.25 11.49
N THR A 184 -9.55 -6.06 12.53
CA THR A 184 -10.04 -5.85 13.90
C THR A 184 -9.41 -4.63 14.58
N ASP A 185 -8.13 -4.38 14.31
CA ASP A 185 -7.41 -3.15 14.65
C ASP A 185 -7.63 -2.10 13.53
N PHE A 186 -8.91 -1.79 13.32
CA PHE A 186 -9.39 -0.95 12.24
C PHE A 186 -8.81 0.48 12.30
N GLU A 187 -8.63 0.98 13.51
CA GLU A 187 -8.19 2.35 13.77
C GLU A 187 -6.72 2.51 13.34
N ARG A 188 -5.86 1.56 13.74
CA ARG A 188 -4.47 1.48 13.29
C ARG A 188 -4.35 1.31 11.78
N LEU A 189 -5.22 0.49 11.15
CA LEU A 189 -5.28 0.37 9.69
C LEU A 189 -5.53 1.72 9.02
N VAL A 190 -6.57 2.44 9.46
CA VAL A 190 -6.96 3.73 8.88
C VAL A 190 -5.82 4.73 9.01
N LEU A 191 -5.21 4.82 10.20
CA LEU A 191 -4.15 5.78 10.46
C LEU A 191 -2.88 5.52 9.62
N LEU A 192 -2.45 4.25 9.52
CA LEU A 192 -1.23 3.88 8.77
C LEU A 192 -1.41 3.90 7.24
N ASN A 193 -2.59 3.54 6.72
CA ASN A 193 -2.81 3.37 5.29
C ASN A 193 -3.47 4.58 4.62
N LEU A 194 -4.28 5.34 5.35
CA LEU A 194 -5.07 6.45 4.79
C LEU A 194 -4.53 7.82 5.21
N ARG A 195 -3.30 7.87 5.73
CA ARG A 195 -2.54 9.08 6.16
C ARG A 195 -2.80 10.33 5.32
N LYS A 196 -2.82 10.19 3.99
CA LYS A 196 -2.98 11.32 3.07
C LYS A 196 -4.43 11.81 2.95
N ASP A 197 -5.40 10.91 3.03
CA ASP A 197 -6.83 11.27 3.12
C ASP A 197 -7.16 11.92 4.48
N LEU A 198 -6.51 11.49 5.59
CA LEU A 198 -6.71 12.07 6.93
C LEU A 198 -6.57 13.60 6.93
N GLY A 199 -5.53 14.12 6.29
CA GLY A 199 -5.23 15.56 6.28
C GLY A 199 -6.30 16.44 5.63
N ASP A 200 -7.19 15.88 4.80
CA ASP A 200 -8.39 16.55 4.30
C ASP A 200 -9.61 16.26 5.19
N LEU A 201 -9.72 15.06 5.76
CA LEU A 201 -10.80 14.69 6.69
C LEU A 201 -10.76 15.44 8.02
N GLU A 202 -9.58 15.80 8.54
CA GLU A 202 -9.41 16.74 9.66
C GLU A 202 -10.12 18.09 9.41
N TRP A 203 -10.21 18.51 8.14
CA TRP A 203 -10.94 19.70 7.74
C TRP A 203 -12.41 19.41 7.48
N ALA A 204 -12.73 18.36 6.72
CA ALA A 204 -14.11 18.00 6.36
C ALA A 204 -14.98 17.68 7.59
N PHE A 205 -14.43 17.01 8.60
CA PHE A 205 -15.15 16.65 9.85
C PHE A 205 -14.86 17.61 11.01
N GLY A 206 -14.17 18.72 10.77
CA GLY A 206 -13.94 19.78 11.75
C GLY A 206 -13.20 19.33 13.02
N MET A 207 -12.05 18.66 12.87
CA MET A 207 -11.20 18.30 14.02
C MET A 207 -10.82 19.56 14.81
N ARG A 208 -10.94 19.47 16.14
CA ARG A 208 -10.53 20.52 17.09
C ARG A 208 -9.02 20.48 17.35
N GLY A 209 -8.46 21.63 17.72
CA GLY A 209 -7.04 21.77 18.05
C GLY A 209 -6.14 21.96 16.82
N THR A 210 -4.85 21.65 16.98
CA THR A 210 -3.83 21.80 15.93
C THR A 210 -3.95 20.66 14.92
N LYS A 211 -4.46 20.97 13.74
CA LYS A 211 -4.49 20.07 12.57
C LYS A 211 -3.07 19.79 12.06
N ALA A 212 -2.85 18.61 11.49
CA ALA A 212 -1.53 18.22 11.02
C ALA A 212 -1.02 19.19 9.93
N PRO A 213 0.26 19.62 9.99
CA PRO A 213 0.88 20.29 8.85
C PRO A 213 0.90 19.30 7.67
N ARG A 214 0.42 19.74 6.50
CA ARG A 214 0.25 18.83 5.36
C ARG A 214 1.59 18.25 4.90
N ASP A 215 1.57 16.95 4.64
CA ASP A 215 2.61 16.26 3.88
C ASP A 215 2.57 16.72 2.41
N LEU A 216 3.19 17.86 2.13
CA LEU A 216 3.45 18.35 0.78
C LEU A 216 4.62 17.58 0.15
N GLY A 217 4.99 17.94 -1.06
CA GLY A 217 6.23 17.49 -1.68
C GLY A 217 6.57 18.32 -2.90
N VAL A 218 7.74 18.05 -3.47
CA VAL A 218 8.18 18.61 -4.75
C VAL A 218 8.42 17.47 -5.72
N ALA A 219 7.65 17.43 -6.81
CA ALA A 219 7.93 16.56 -7.95
C ALA A 219 8.70 17.36 -9.02
N PHE A 220 9.70 16.74 -9.64
CA PHE A 220 10.52 17.34 -10.67
C PHE A 220 10.73 16.35 -11.82
N PHE A 221 10.57 16.84 -13.05
CA PHE A 221 10.83 16.09 -14.27
C PHE A 221 11.70 16.91 -15.20
N LYS A 222 12.79 16.31 -15.71
CA LYS A 222 13.74 16.99 -16.59
C LYS A 222 14.40 16.02 -17.56
N THR A 223 14.48 16.40 -18.83
CA THR A 223 15.31 15.72 -19.81
C THR A 223 16.74 16.26 -19.84
N THR A 224 17.71 15.39 -20.11
CA THR A 224 19.12 15.75 -20.33
C THR A 224 19.32 16.36 -21.72
N THR A 225 20.54 16.84 -22.01
CA THR A 225 20.90 17.46 -23.30
C THR A 225 20.54 16.54 -24.47
N GLY A 226 19.82 17.08 -25.46
CA GLY A 226 19.35 16.28 -26.61
C GLY A 226 18.22 15.30 -26.31
N ASN A 227 17.59 15.37 -25.12
CA ASN A 227 16.58 14.41 -24.63
C ASN A 227 17.08 12.96 -24.54
N ALA A 228 18.39 12.76 -24.31
CA ALA A 228 18.99 11.42 -24.23
C ALA A 228 18.48 10.58 -23.05
N GLU A 229 18.15 11.24 -21.92
CA GLU A 229 17.58 10.62 -20.72
C GLU A 229 16.47 11.50 -20.14
N ALA A 230 15.55 10.87 -19.40
CA ALA A 230 14.54 11.54 -18.60
C ALA A 230 14.79 11.25 -17.11
N ILE A 231 14.91 12.30 -16.31
CA ILE A 231 15.12 12.25 -14.87
C ILE A 231 13.81 12.66 -14.19
N ALA A 232 13.29 11.77 -13.35
CA ALA A 232 12.19 12.03 -12.45
C ALA A 232 12.70 12.01 -11.00
N ALA A 233 12.39 13.04 -10.22
CA ALA A 233 12.77 13.16 -8.82
C ALA A 233 11.56 13.61 -7.99
N HIS A 234 11.52 13.17 -6.74
CA HIS A 234 10.48 13.54 -5.79
C HIS A 234 11.09 13.77 -4.40
N VAL A 235 10.58 14.76 -3.68
CA VAL A 235 10.97 15.09 -2.30
C VAL A 235 9.70 15.27 -1.47
N SER A 236 9.33 14.26 -0.68
CA SER A 236 8.28 14.38 0.33
C SER A 236 8.68 15.34 1.46
N TRP A 237 7.73 16.14 1.90
CA TRP A 237 7.78 16.87 3.16
C TRP A 237 6.81 16.22 4.15
N GLY A 238 7.11 16.25 5.44
CA GLY A 238 6.25 15.68 6.47
C GLY A 238 6.87 15.70 7.86
N HIS A 239 6.12 15.22 8.85
CA HIS A 239 6.57 15.16 10.24
C HIS A 239 7.81 14.25 10.43
N TYR A 240 8.80 14.70 11.22
CA TYR A 240 10.04 13.93 11.44
C TYR A 240 9.82 12.55 12.09
N GLY A 241 8.78 12.37 12.90
CA GLY A 241 8.38 11.03 13.39
C GLY A 241 8.08 10.02 12.27
N GLY A 242 7.78 10.52 11.07
CA GLY A 242 7.57 9.74 9.85
C GLY A 242 8.85 9.21 9.20
N MET A 243 10.05 9.59 9.66
CA MET A 243 11.33 9.18 9.05
C MET A 243 11.69 7.69 9.22
N ASN A 244 10.78 6.86 9.73
CA ASN A 244 10.84 5.41 9.54
C ASN A 244 10.44 5.06 8.09
N LYS A 245 11.41 5.14 7.17
CA LYS A 245 11.19 5.01 5.73
C LYS A 245 11.47 3.59 5.20
N LEU A 246 10.61 3.12 4.30
CA LEU A 246 10.75 1.86 3.57
C LEU A 246 10.80 2.09 2.05
N LEU A 247 11.81 1.57 1.37
CA LEU A 247 11.75 1.34 -0.07
C LEU A 247 11.08 -0.02 -0.30
N LYS A 248 9.87 -0.03 -0.87
CA LYS A 248 9.09 -1.25 -1.10
C LYS A 248 9.12 -1.65 -2.55
N LYS A 249 9.25 -2.96 -2.81
CA LYS A 249 9.07 -3.57 -4.12
C LYS A 249 8.12 -4.76 -4.00
N TYR A 250 6.95 -4.64 -4.59
CA TYR A 250 5.98 -5.72 -4.68
C TYR A 250 6.04 -6.35 -6.07
N VAL A 251 6.06 -7.68 -6.13
CA VAL A 251 6.01 -8.50 -7.34
C VAL A 251 4.85 -9.48 -7.18
N PHE A 252 3.66 -9.03 -7.58
CA PHE A 252 2.41 -9.75 -7.36
C PHE A 252 1.89 -10.37 -8.65
N ASN A 253 1.56 -11.66 -8.59
CA ASN A 253 1.06 -12.44 -9.72
C ASN A 253 -0.48 -12.38 -9.86
N TYR A 254 -1.05 -11.21 -9.53
CA TYR A 254 -2.48 -10.95 -9.63
C TYR A 254 -2.98 -11.00 -11.07
N LYS A 255 -4.22 -11.42 -11.25
CA LYS A 255 -4.93 -11.44 -12.53
C LYS A 255 -5.61 -10.10 -12.79
N LEU A 256 -6.02 -9.87 -14.04
CA LEU A 256 -6.74 -8.66 -14.46
C LEU A 256 -8.20 -8.64 -13.96
N LEU A 257 -8.82 -9.82 -13.90
CA LEU A 257 -10.14 -10.12 -13.32
C LEU A 257 -10.06 -11.46 -12.57
N ALA A 258 -10.86 -11.70 -11.52
CA ALA A 258 -10.90 -13.03 -10.91
C ALA A 258 -11.35 -14.09 -11.92
N GLY A 259 -10.71 -15.26 -11.85
CA GLY A 259 -10.93 -16.35 -12.81
C GLY A 259 -10.29 -16.13 -14.19
N SER A 260 -9.79 -14.93 -14.51
CA SER A 260 -9.04 -14.72 -15.75
C SER A 260 -7.61 -15.28 -15.65
N GLY A 261 -7.10 -15.85 -16.73
CA GLY A 261 -5.68 -16.25 -16.81
C GLY A 261 -4.72 -15.07 -17.06
N GLN A 262 -5.25 -13.91 -17.47
CA GLN A 262 -4.46 -12.75 -17.84
C GLN A 262 -3.92 -12.03 -16.59
N PRO A 263 -2.61 -11.74 -16.49
CA PRO A 263 -2.05 -10.96 -15.38
C PRO A 263 -2.44 -9.49 -15.45
N VAL A 264 -2.32 -8.78 -14.34
CA VAL A 264 -2.33 -7.31 -14.33
C VAL A 264 -1.22 -6.73 -15.23
N PRO A 265 -1.44 -5.57 -15.88
CA PRO A 265 -0.44 -4.94 -16.73
C PRO A 265 0.91 -4.68 -16.05
N ALA A 266 0.92 -4.19 -14.81
CA ALA A 266 2.12 -4.02 -14.01
C ALA A 266 2.18 -5.04 -12.86
N THR A 267 2.91 -6.13 -13.06
CA THR A 267 3.10 -7.20 -12.06
C THR A 267 4.12 -6.84 -10.98
N ALA A 268 5.02 -5.89 -11.26
CA ALA A 268 5.90 -5.29 -10.26
C ALA A 268 5.67 -3.78 -10.12
N VAL A 269 5.66 -3.30 -8.87
CA VAL A 269 5.62 -1.89 -8.48
C VAL A 269 6.64 -1.65 -7.38
N THR A 270 7.51 -0.65 -7.56
CA THR A 270 8.47 -0.19 -6.55
C THR A 270 8.10 1.22 -6.11
N PHE A 271 8.11 1.51 -4.82
CA PHE A 271 7.70 2.82 -4.29
C PHE A 271 8.38 3.14 -2.96
N SER A 272 8.54 4.42 -2.66
CA SER A 272 8.92 4.86 -1.32
C SER A 272 7.66 4.86 -0.44
N GLY A 273 7.79 4.38 0.80
CA GLY A 273 6.67 4.28 1.72
C GLY A 273 7.08 4.06 3.17
N TYR A 274 6.17 3.47 3.94
CA TYR A 274 6.23 3.44 5.40
C TYR A 274 5.84 2.06 5.98
N PRO A 275 6.35 1.67 7.17
CA PRO A 275 5.91 0.49 7.90
C PRO A 275 4.40 0.48 8.12
N GLY A 276 3.76 -0.68 8.01
CA GLY A 276 2.30 -0.81 8.19
C GLY A 276 1.42 -0.26 7.06
N SER A 277 2.00 0.40 6.04
CA SER A 277 1.27 0.99 4.91
C SER A 277 1.46 0.19 3.62
N VAL A 278 0.39 -0.27 2.97
CA VAL A 278 0.47 -1.04 1.72
C VAL A 278 0.65 -0.17 0.47
N SER A 279 0.65 1.16 0.63
CA SER A 279 0.83 2.15 -0.45
C SER A 279 1.97 3.11 -0.12
N SER A 280 2.27 4.03 -1.04
CA SER A 280 3.40 4.95 -0.89
C SER A 280 3.22 5.96 0.24
N GLY A 281 2.17 6.79 0.17
CA GLY A 281 2.06 7.94 1.08
C GLY A 281 3.15 9.02 0.88
N ASP A 282 4.09 8.83 -0.04
CA ASP A 282 4.93 9.89 -0.62
C ASP A 282 4.38 10.34 -1.99
N ASP A 283 3.79 9.39 -2.71
CA ASP A 283 3.44 9.45 -4.15
C ASP A 283 4.67 9.42 -5.06
N PHE A 284 5.56 8.47 -4.82
CA PHE A 284 6.61 8.07 -5.78
C PHE A 284 6.49 6.58 -6.09
N PHE A 285 6.08 6.24 -7.30
CA PHE A 285 5.95 4.86 -7.79
C PHE A 285 6.70 4.66 -9.11
N LEU A 286 7.33 3.50 -9.28
CA LEU A 286 7.91 2.98 -10.51
C LEU A 286 7.23 1.64 -10.84
N THR A 287 6.65 1.51 -12.04
CA THR A 287 5.95 0.29 -12.47
C THR A 287 6.76 -0.52 -13.47
N SER A 288 6.49 -1.83 -13.53
CA SER A 288 6.97 -2.72 -14.60
C SER A 288 6.40 -2.41 -16.00
N THR A 289 5.42 -1.50 -16.10
CA THR A 289 4.96 -0.91 -17.37
C THR A 289 5.78 0.33 -17.78
N ASN A 290 6.93 0.57 -17.12
CA ASN A 290 7.82 1.72 -17.34
C ASN A 290 7.16 3.08 -17.06
N LEU A 291 6.19 3.14 -16.15
CA LEU A 291 5.63 4.39 -15.65
C LEU A 291 6.36 4.83 -14.39
N ALA A 292 6.81 6.08 -14.37
CA ALA A 292 7.16 6.80 -13.15
C ALA A 292 6.00 7.72 -12.78
N VAL A 293 5.45 7.56 -11.58
CA VAL A 293 4.30 8.32 -11.08
C VAL A 293 4.78 9.13 -9.87
N LEU A 294 4.61 10.45 -9.97
CA LEU A 294 5.03 11.44 -8.98
C LEU A 294 3.79 12.27 -8.60
N GLY A 295 3.50 12.45 -7.32
CA GLY A 295 2.36 13.25 -6.85
C GLY A 295 2.75 14.35 -5.85
N THR A 296 2.02 15.46 -5.84
CA THR A 296 2.14 16.51 -4.82
C THR A 296 0.74 16.99 -4.41
N GLY A 297 0.33 16.73 -3.17
CA GLY A 297 -1.05 16.99 -2.73
C GLY A 297 -1.50 18.45 -2.81
N VAL A 298 -2.51 18.72 -3.63
CA VAL A 298 -3.20 20.02 -3.73
C VAL A 298 -4.33 20.08 -2.70
N ARG A 299 -4.54 21.23 -2.03
CA ARG A 299 -5.62 21.34 -1.04
C ARG A 299 -6.94 21.57 -1.76
N ASN A 300 -7.99 20.85 -1.37
CA ASN A 300 -9.33 21.40 -1.53
C ASN A 300 -9.52 22.55 -0.51
N GLN A 301 -9.57 23.79 -0.99
CA GLN A 301 -9.91 24.96 -0.17
C GLN A 301 -11.40 25.31 -0.22
N ASN A 302 -12.19 24.63 -1.04
CA ASN A 302 -13.63 24.86 -1.15
C ASN A 302 -14.38 23.96 -0.16
N SER A 303 -14.91 24.56 0.90
CA SER A 303 -15.71 23.89 1.93
C SER A 303 -16.94 23.19 1.38
N ASP A 304 -17.54 23.74 0.33
CA ASP A 304 -18.82 23.26 -0.22
C ASP A 304 -18.63 21.90 -0.88
N LEU A 305 -17.42 21.58 -1.33
CA LEU A 305 -17.10 20.27 -1.90
C LEU A 305 -17.08 19.15 -0.83
N TRP A 306 -16.91 19.46 0.46
CA TRP A 306 -17.02 18.46 1.53
C TRP A 306 -18.44 17.87 1.64
N SER A 307 -19.47 18.58 1.16
CA SER A 307 -20.84 18.01 1.06
C SER A 307 -20.93 16.80 0.12
N ARG A 308 -19.95 16.61 -0.78
CA ARG A 308 -19.88 15.48 -1.70
C ARG A 308 -19.21 14.25 -1.09
N LEU A 309 -18.57 14.37 0.07
CA LEU A 309 -17.87 13.29 0.74
C LEU A 309 -18.87 12.35 1.42
N THR A 310 -19.13 11.18 0.84
CA THR A 310 -19.96 10.14 1.47
C THR A 310 -19.23 8.82 1.56
N SER A 311 -19.59 8.00 2.55
CA SER A 311 -18.98 6.68 2.74
C SER A 311 -19.19 5.76 1.53
N ASN A 312 -20.27 5.91 0.78
CA ASN A 312 -20.58 5.05 -0.37
C ASN A 312 -20.03 5.53 -1.73
N ASN A 313 -19.46 6.75 -1.83
CA ASN A 313 -18.91 7.27 -3.10
C ASN A 313 -17.38 7.47 -3.10
N THR A 314 -16.75 7.34 -1.92
CA THR A 314 -15.32 7.60 -1.72
C THR A 314 -14.50 6.32 -1.87
N VAL A 315 -13.45 6.34 -2.69
CA VAL A 315 -12.38 5.33 -2.66
C VAL A 315 -11.13 6.03 -2.11
N PRO A 316 -10.57 5.58 -0.97
CA PRO A 316 -9.38 6.20 -0.38
C PRO A 316 -8.20 6.26 -1.35
N SER A 317 -7.44 7.36 -1.29
CA SER A 317 -6.37 7.65 -2.24
C SER A 317 -5.33 6.53 -2.35
N ALA A 318 -4.96 5.90 -1.23
CA ALA A 318 -4.03 4.78 -1.19
C ALA A 318 -4.48 3.60 -2.07
N PHE A 319 -5.78 3.29 -2.10
CA PHE A 319 -6.35 2.21 -2.90
C PHE A 319 -6.45 2.61 -4.38
N ARG A 320 -6.81 3.88 -4.67
CA ARG A 320 -6.81 4.42 -6.04
C ARG A 320 -5.40 4.39 -6.65
N SER A 321 -4.37 4.80 -5.92
CA SER A 321 -2.97 4.75 -6.36
C SER A 321 -2.49 3.32 -6.63
N LEU A 322 -2.85 2.35 -5.78
CA LEU A 322 -2.50 0.95 -5.98
C LEU A 322 -3.18 0.34 -7.20
N ALA A 323 -4.49 0.57 -7.38
CA ALA A 323 -5.23 0.08 -8.54
C ALA A 323 -4.69 0.68 -9.84
N ALA A 324 -4.50 2.01 -9.90
CA ALA A 324 -3.95 2.70 -11.06
C ALA A 324 -2.53 2.23 -11.42
N SER A 325 -1.66 2.06 -10.41
CA SER A 325 -0.26 1.64 -10.64
C SER A 325 -0.11 0.16 -11.03
N ARG A 326 -1.13 -0.68 -10.79
CA ARG A 326 -1.20 -2.08 -11.26
C ARG A 326 -1.84 -2.20 -12.66
N LEU A 327 -2.83 -1.34 -12.97
CA LEU A 327 -3.65 -1.43 -14.18
C LEU A 327 -3.13 -0.63 -15.37
N ALA A 328 -2.34 0.43 -15.16
CA ALA A 328 -1.98 1.34 -16.25
C ALA A 328 -0.80 0.85 -17.10
N ARG A 329 -0.98 0.91 -18.43
CA ARG A 329 0.09 0.81 -19.45
C ARG A 329 0.57 2.18 -19.93
N SER A 330 -0.18 3.24 -19.66
CA SER A 330 0.12 4.61 -20.06
C SER A 330 -0.27 5.61 -18.97
N ALA A 331 0.32 6.81 -18.98
CA ALA A 331 -0.05 7.89 -18.06
C ALA A 331 -1.55 8.26 -18.17
N LYS A 332 -2.12 8.22 -19.38
CA LYS A 332 -3.55 8.47 -19.62
C LYS A 332 -4.46 7.44 -18.94
N GLU A 333 -4.10 6.16 -18.99
CA GLU A 333 -4.81 5.09 -18.29
C GLU A 333 -4.67 5.22 -16.77
N TRP A 334 -3.48 5.59 -16.28
CA TRP A 334 -3.23 5.81 -14.85
C TRP A 334 -4.13 6.90 -14.30
N ILE A 335 -4.15 8.08 -14.96
CA ILE A 335 -5.02 9.20 -14.58
C ILE A 335 -6.49 8.76 -14.61
N HIS A 336 -6.94 8.12 -15.70
CA HIS A 336 -8.33 7.65 -15.83
C HIS A 336 -8.73 6.70 -14.70
N THR A 337 -7.85 5.79 -14.30
CA THR A 337 -8.11 4.82 -13.23
C THR A 337 -8.05 5.49 -11.84
N TYR A 338 -7.09 6.37 -11.60
CA TYR A 338 -6.91 7.09 -10.34
C TYR A 338 -8.04 8.09 -10.03
N SER A 339 -8.66 8.68 -11.06
CA SER A 339 -9.81 9.60 -10.90
C SER A 339 -11.09 8.91 -10.44
N ARG A 340 -11.19 7.58 -10.56
CA ARG A 340 -12.41 6.82 -10.21
C ARG A 340 -12.61 6.78 -8.69
N GLY A 341 -13.83 7.10 -8.25
CA GLY A 341 -14.18 7.13 -6.82
C GLY A 341 -13.50 8.26 -6.04
N SER A 342 -12.99 9.29 -6.72
CA SER A 342 -12.48 10.48 -6.03
C SER A 342 -13.64 11.32 -5.49
N ALA A 343 -13.73 11.44 -4.16
CA ALA A 343 -14.70 12.29 -3.47
C ALA A 343 -14.08 13.60 -2.94
N GLY A 344 -12.88 13.96 -3.41
CA GLY A 344 -12.18 15.19 -3.02
C GLY A 344 -11.22 15.05 -1.85
N THR A 345 -11.05 13.86 -1.25
CA THR A 345 -9.92 13.58 -0.34
C THR A 345 -8.66 13.26 -1.13
N TYR A 346 -7.57 13.92 -0.74
CA TYR A 346 -6.25 13.85 -1.32
C TYR A 346 -6.24 13.96 -2.86
N VAL A 347 -6.36 15.20 -3.31
CA VAL A 347 -6.25 15.60 -4.72
C VAL A 347 -4.77 15.70 -5.11
N GLN A 348 -4.39 15.05 -6.20
CA GLN A 348 -3.05 15.09 -6.83
C GLN A 348 -3.13 15.76 -8.20
#